data_AF-A0A942IM62-F1
#
_entry.id   AF-A0A942IM62-F1
#
_cell.length_a   1.000
_cell.length_b   1.000
_cell.length_c   1.000
_cell.angle_alpha   90.00
_cell.angle_beta   90.00
_cell.angle_gamma   90.00
#
_symmetry.space_group_name_H-M   'P 1'
#
loop_
_entity.id
_entity.type
_entity.pdbx_description
1 polymer ?
#
loop_
_entity_poly.entity_id
_entity_poly.type
_entity_poly.pdbx_seq_one_letter_code
_entity_poly.pdbx_strand_id
1 'polypeptide(L)'
;MKTFFAKTFLFWVTSKILLILITGLSTYSILSSGGLRTEELVVNLLVLLELVILVITITQDLTIKSNYNFLKIISGILLIVSAIAFFIVLLRISGRHRSDLYYWGYPFVLWIFLIGIFELLRVRRNNITFD
;
A
#
# COMPACT_ATOMS: atom_id res chain seq x y z
N MET A 1 -18.35 -9.04 -18.51
CA MET A 1 -17.90 -8.71 -17.13
C MET A 1 -16.64 -9.47 -16.68
N LYS A 2 -16.45 -10.76 -17.02
CA LYS A 2 -15.26 -11.54 -16.60
C LYS A 2 -13.93 -10.93 -17.09
N THR A 3 -13.87 -10.49 -18.35
CA THR A 3 -12.69 -9.84 -18.97
C THR A 3 -12.35 -8.48 -18.37
N PHE A 4 -13.36 -7.68 -18.02
CA PHE A 4 -13.16 -6.39 -17.34
C PHE A 4 -12.50 -6.61 -15.97
N PHE A 5 -13.01 -7.56 -15.18
CA PHE A 5 -12.43 -7.89 -13.88
C PHE A 5 -11.02 -8.46 -13.97
N ALA A 6 -10.74 -9.33 -14.94
CA ALA A 6 -9.39 -9.86 -15.14
C ALA A 6 -8.38 -8.74 -15.46
N LYS A 7 -8.77 -7.78 -16.30
CA LYS A 7 -7.94 -6.60 -16.61
C LYS A 7 -7.77 -5.68 -15.40
N THR A 8 -8.83 -5.41 -14.65
CA THR A 8 -8.76 -4.63 -13.41
C THR A 8 -7.88 -5.32 -12.37
N PHE A 9 -8.02 -6.62 -12.18
CA PHE A 9 -7.19 -7.40 -11.26
C PHE A 9 -5.70 -7.33 -11.62
N LEU A 10 -5.34 -7.55 -12.88
CA LEU A 10 -3.95 -7.43 -13.35
C LEU A 10 -3.39 -6.01 -13.15
N PHE A 11 -4.20 -4.97 -13.36
CA PHE A 11 -3.79 -3.59 -13.09
C PHE A 11 -3.43 -3.38 -11.61
N TRP A 12 -4.23 -3.87 -10.67
CA TRP A 12 -3.97 -3.72 -9.24
C TRP A 12 -2.79 -4.56 -8.77
N VAL A 13 -2.63 -5.78 -9.27
CA VAL A 13 -1.45 -6.61 -8.97
C VAL A 13 -0.18 -5.91 -9.46
N THR A 14 -0.18 -5.43 -10.71
CA THR A 14 0.96 -4.68 -11.28
C THR A 14 1.25 -3.42 -10.47
N SER A 15 0.20 -2.70 -10.04
CA SER A 15 0.33 -1.51 -9.20
C SER A 15 1.01 -1.82 -7.87
N LYS A 16 0.67 -2.94 -7.22
CA LYS A 16 1.34 -3.37 -5.98
C LYS A 16 2.81 -3.69 -6.22
N ILE A 17 3.17 -4.35 -7.33
CA ILE A 17 4.58 -4.62 -7.68
C ILE A 17 5.34 -3.30 -7.79
N LEU A 18 4.80 -2.33 -8.54
CA LEU A 18 5.43 -1.02 -8.69
C LEU A 18 5.58 -0.32 -7.34
N LEU A 19 4.56 -0.37 -6.50
CA LEU A 19 4.60 0.24 -5.18
C LEU A 19 5.67 -0.40 -4.30
N ILE A 20 5.78 -1.73 -4.28
CA ILE A 20 6.83 -2.46 -3.57
C ILE A 20 8.22 -2.01 -4.06
N LEU A 21 8.44 -1.90 -5.37
CA LEU A 21 9.72 -1.49 -5.92
C LEU A 21 10.09 -0.05 -5.53
N ILE A 22 9.17 0.90 -5.75
CA ILE A 22 9.39 2.32 -5.42
C ILE A 22 9.65 2.49 -3.92
N THR A 23 8.83 1.85 -3.10
CA THR A 23 8.90 1.94 -1.64
C THR A 23 10.18 1.29 -1.12
N GLY A 24 10.53 0.10 -1.62
CA GLY A 24 11.74 -0.61 -1.22
C GLY A 24 13.01 0.15 -1.58
N LEU A 25 13.09 0.71 -2.80
CA LEU A 25 14.21 1.53 -3.23
C LEU A 25 14.33 2.83 -2.41
N SER A 26 13.21 3.49 -2.14
CA SER A 26 13.16 4.71 -1.32
C SER A 26 13.64 4.44 0.11
N THR A 27 13.08 3.42 0.76
CA THR A 27 13.44 3.04 2.13
C THR A 27 14.90 2.63 2.23
N TYR A 28 15.41 1.83 1.29
CA TYR A 28 16.81 1.45 1.24
C TYR A 28 17.73 2.67 1.09
N SER A 29 17.43 3.57 0.17
CA SER A 29 18.20 4.80 -0.06
C SER A 29 18.30 5.63 1.23
N ILE A 30 17.17 5.86 1.91
CA ILE A 30 17.09 6.63 3.15
C ILE A 30 17.84 5.96 4.31
N LEU A 31 17.76 4.63 4.44
CA LEU A 31 18.52 3.91 5.48
C LEU A 31 20.02 3.91 5.20
N SER A 32 20.41 3.83 3.92
CA SER A 32 21.81 3.78 3.51
C SER A 32 22.56 5.11 3.65
N SER A 33 21.84 6.25 3.63
CA SER A 33 22.48 7.57 3.72
C SER A 33 23.04 7.92 5.11
N GLY A 34 22.60 7.21 6.15
CA GLY A 34 23.02 7.48 7.54
C GLY A 34 22.53 8.84 8.07
N GLY A 35 22.65 9.04 9.40
CA GLY A 35 22.35 10.35 10.02
C GLY A 35 20.87 10.75 10.09
N LEU A 36 19.95 9.78 10.04
CA LEU A 36 18.50 10.04 10.06
C LEU A 36 18.04 10.69 11.36
N ARG A 37 17.18 11.70 11.26
CA ARG A 37 16.44 12.21 12.42
C ARG A 37 15.46 11.14 12.93
N THR A 38 15.17 11.15 14.23
CA THR A 38 14.26 10.16 14.85
C THR A 38 12.90 10.12 14.16
N GLU A 39 12.37 11.27 13.72
CA GLU A 39 11.10 11.37 12.99
C GLU A 39 11.17 10.68 11.62
N GLU A 40 12.26 10.89 10.87
CA GLU A 40 12.47 10.27 9.55
C GLU A 40 12.63 8.76 9.68
N LEU A 41 13.31 8.30 10.73
CA LEU A 41 13.49 6.88 11.02
C LEU A 41 12.16 6.19 11.37
N VAL A 42 11.29 6.83 12.17
CA VAL A 42 9.96 6.29 12.49
C VAL A 42 9.09 6.20 11.24
N VAL A 43 9.07 7.26 10.41
CA VAL A 43 8.32 7.25 9.14
C VAL A 43 8.82 6.13 8.24
N ASN A 44 10.14 5.98 8.10
CA ASN A 44 10.72 4.96 7.24
C ASN A 44 10.46 3.52 7.75
N LEU A 45 10.40 3.31 9.07
CA LEU A 45 9.99 2.02 9.65
C LEU A 45 8.52 1.70 9.38
N LEU A 46 7.62 2.69 9.42
CA LEU A 46 6.21 2.51 9.04
C LEU A 46 6.08 2.14 7.56
N VAL A 47 6.84 2.81 6.69
CA VAL A 47 6.92 2.49 5.26
C VAL A 47 7.44 1.06 5.04
N LEU A 48 8.41 0.61 5.83
CA LEU A 48 8.97 -0.74 5.75
C LEU A 48 7.96 -1.81 6.19
N LEU A 49 7.18 -1.54 7.25
CA LEU A 49 6.08 -2.40 7.67
C LEU A 49 5.01 -2.52 6.57
N GLU A 50 4.70 -1.41 5.91
CA GLU A 50 3.78 -1.38 4.77
C GLU A 50 4.27 -2.19 3.58
N LEU A 51 5.57 -2.10 3.27
CA LEU A 51 6.22 -2.93 2.25
C LEU A 51 6.02 -4.42 2.54
N VAL A 52 6.19 -4.85 3.80
CA VAL A 52 5.98 -6.24 4.21
C VAL A 52 4.53 -6.67 3.98
N ILE A 53 3.55 -5.84 4.35
CA ILE A 53 2.13 -6.12 4.11
C ILE A 53 1.86 -6.27 2.60
N LEU A 54 2.38 -5.37 1.77
CA LEU A 54 2.20 -5.43 0.32
C LEU A 54 2.79 -6.71 -0.27
N VAL A 55 3.99 -7.11 0.15
CA VAL A 55 4.63 -8.37 -0.28
C VAL A 55 3.79 -9.59 0.15
N ILE A 56 3.24 -9.60 1.36
CA ILE A 56 2.34 -10.68 1.80
C ILE A 56 1.08 -10.72 0.94
N THR A 57 0.46 -9.58 0.64
CA THR A 57 -0.75 -9.58 -0.20
C THR A 57 -0.49 -10.03 -1.63
N ILE A 58 0.68 -9.70 -2.19
CA ILE A 58 0.97 -10.07 -3.58
C ILE A 58 1.30 -11.55 -3.74
N THR A 59 2.00 -12.13 -2.77
CA THR A 59 2.27 -13.58 -2.75
C THR A 59 0.96 -14.37 -2.64
N GLN A 60 -0.02 -13.86 -1.89
CA GLN A 60 -1.38 -14.41 -1.83
C GLN A 60 -2.15 -14.23 -3.15
N ASP A 61 -1.98 -13.10 -3.84
CA ASP A 61 -2.63 -12.86 -5.13
C ASP A 61 -2.13 -13.78 -6.23
N LEU A 62 -0.86 -14.18 -6.16
CA LEU A 62 -0.22 -15.10 -7.10
C LEU A 62 -0.48 -16.58 -6.77
N THR A 63 -1.00 -16.90 -5.57
CA THR A 63 -1.33 -18.29 -5.21
C THR A 63 -2.76 -18.65 -5.66
N ILE A 64 -2.84 -19.69 -6.49
CA ILE A 64 -4.07 -20.18 -7.16
C ILE A 64 -5.18 -20.61 -6.18
N LYS A 65 -4.85 -20.85 -4.90
CA LYS A 65 -5.78 -21.28 -3.83
C LYS A 65 -6.01 -20.22 -2.74
N SER A 66 -6.07 -18.94 -3.10
CA SER A 66 -6.31 -17.88 -2.11
C SER A 66 -7.79 -17.87 -1.61
N ASN A 67 -8.17 -18.84 -0.78
CA ASN A 67 -9.43 -18.83 0.00
C ASN A 67 -9.38 -17.97 1.27
N TYR A 68 -8.26 -17.29 1.52
CA TYR A 68 -8.08 -16.46 2.71
C TYR A 68 -8.75 -15.08 2.59
N ASN A 69 -10.09 -15.06 2.48
CA ASN A 69 -10.88 -13.83 2.46
C ASN A 69 -10.62 -12.96 3.70
N PHE A 70 -10.36 -13.59 4.86
CA PHE A 70 -10.05 -12.90 6.12
C PHE A 70 -8.72 -12.11 6.07
N LEU A 71 -7.65 -12.72 5.55
CA LEU A 71 -6.35 -12.04 5.42
C LEU A 71 -6.42 -10.86 4.46
N LYS A 72 -7.19 -10.98 3.37
CA LYS A 72 -7.45 -9.87 2.44
C LYS A 72 -8.19 -8.71 3.10
N ILE A 73 -9.21 -8.99 3.92
CA ILE A 73 -9.91 -7.97 4.71
C ILE A 73 -8.93 -7.26 5.64
N ILE A 74 -8.16 -8.01 6.43
CA ILE A 74 -7.17 -7.43 7.34
C ILE A 74 -6.17 -6.56 6.58
N SER A 75 -5.63 -7.06 5.46
CA SER A 75 -4.67 -6.31 4.66
C SER A 75 -5.27 -5.03 4.06
N GLY A 76 -6.51 -5.08 3.58
CA GLY A 76 -7.22 -3.92 3.05
C GLY A 76 -7.47 -2.86 4.12
N ILE A 77 -7.88 -3.28 5.32
CA ILE A 77 -8.04 -2.39 6.48
C ILE A 77 -6.70 -1.78 6.86
N LEU A 78 -5.64 -2.59 6.96
CA LEU A 78 -4.30 -2.11 7.32
C LEU A 78 -3.78 -1.08 6.31
N LEU A 79 -3.93 -1.32 5.01
CA LEU A 79 -3.54 -0.37 3.95
C LEU A 79 -4.34 0.94 4.02
N ILE A 80 -5.64 0.87 4.37
CA ILE A 80 -6.45 2.08 4.53
C ILE A 80 -6.03 2.87 5.77
N VAL A 81 -5.85 2.20 6.91
CA VAL A 81 -5.47 2.84 8.18
C VAL A 81 -4.09 3.46 8.08
N SER A 82 -3.14 2.77 7.46
CA SER A 82 -1.80 3.29 7.20
C SER A 82 -1.81 4.47 6.23
N ALA A 83 -2.56 4.41 5.13
CA ALA A 83 -2.74 5.56 4.25
C ALA A 83 -3.27 6.79 4.98
N ILE A 84 -4.27 6.62 5.86
CA ILE A 84 -4.79 7.71 6.70
C ILE A 84 -3.72 8.23 7.65
N ALA A 85 -2.96 7.35 8.31
CA ALA A 85 -1.87 7.75 9.19
C ALA A 85 -0.78 8.54 8.44
N PHE A 86 -0.36 8.07 7.27
CA PHE A 86 0.59 8.78 6.40
C PHE A 86 0.04 10.13 5.95
N PHE A 87 -1.24 10.21 5.61
CA PHE A 87 -1.89 11.47 5.26
C PHE A 87 -1.78 12.51 6.39
N ILE A 88 -2.06 12.10 7.63
CA ILE A 88 -1.96 12.97 8.80
C ILE A 88 -0.51 13.41 9.03
N VAL A 89 0.45 12.51 8.88
CA VAL A 89 1.89 12.82 8.98
C VAL A 89 2.31 13.83 7.91
N LEU A 90 1.88 13.65 6.66
CA LEU A 90 2.15 14.59 5.56
C LEU A 90 1.54 15.97 5.84
N LEU A 91 0.30 16.04 6.34
CA LEU A 91 -0.33 17.30 6.73
C LEU A 91 0.50 18.02 7.81
N ARG A 92 1.02 17.29 8.81
CA ARG A 92 1.82 17.86 9.90
C ARG A 92 3.20 18.35 9.44
N ILE A 93 3.86 17.61 8.54
CA ILE A 93 5.19 17.95 8.01
C ILE A 93 5.09 19.08 6.97
N SER A 94 3.99 19.17 6.22
CA SER A 94 3.79 20.18 5.17
C SER A 94 3.91 21.62 5.64
N GLY A 95 3.62 21.91 6.91
CA GLY A 95 3.78 23.24 7.49
C GLY A 95 5.23 23.73 7.64
N ARG A 96 6.26 22.89 7.40
CA ARG A 96 7.66 23.19 7.76
C ARG A 96 8.73 22.88 6.69
N HIS A 97 8.54 23.27 5.43
CA HIS A 97 9.64 23.57 4.47
C HIS A 97 10.11 22.51 3.42
N ARG A 98 9.34 21.52 2.98
CA ARG A 98 9.75 20.73 1.78
C ARG A 98 8.59 20.43 0.81
N SER A 99 8.61 21.08 -0.35
CA SER A 99 7.63 20.93 -1.45
C SER A 99 7.63 19.52 -2.04
N ASP A 100 8.78 18.86 -2.10
CA ASP A 100 8.92 17.59 -2.83
C ASP A 100 8.20 16.44 -2.13
N LEU A 101 8.18 16.47 -0.79
CA LEU A 101 7.41 15.53 0.02
C LEU A 101 5.89 15.69 -0.20
N TYR A 102 5.46 16.91 -0.52
CA TYR A 102 4.05 17.22 -0.80
C TYR A 102 3.65 16.74 -2.20
N TYR A 103 4.48 17.01 -3.22
CA TYR A 103 4.16 16.60 -4.58
C TYR A 103 4.05 15.08 -4.76
N TRP A 104 4.92 14.32 -4.09
CA TRP A 104 4.95 12.86 -4.25
C TRP A 104 4.21 12.11 -3.14
N GLY A 105 4.12 12.68 -1.93
CA GLY A 105 3.49 12.03 -0.78
C GLY A 105 1.98 11.85 -0.92
N TYR A 106 1.25 12.86 -1.42
CA TYR A 106 -0.21 12.77 -1.57
C TYR A 106 -0.65 11.75 -2.62
N PRO A 107 -0.07 11.74 -3.84
CA PRO A 107 -0.35 10.68 -4.81
C PRO A 107 -0.02 9.30 -4.28
N PHE A 108 1.07 9.16 -3.52
CA PHE A 108 1.47 7.89 -2.91
C PHE A 108 0.45 7.39 -1.88
N VAL A 109 0.01 8.26 -0.97
CA VAL A 109 -1.03 7.95 0.00
C VAL A 109 -2.34 7.57 -0.66
N LEU A 110 -2.75 8.34 -1.68
CA LEU A 110 -3.95 8.03 -2.46
C LEU A 110 -3.84 6.67 -3.13
N TRP A 111 -2.66 6.33 -3.65
CA TRP A 111 -2.41 5.04 -4.29
C TRP A 111 -2.56 3.88 -3.30
N ILE A 112 -1.94 3.97 -2.12
CA ILE A 112 -2.10 2.96 -1.05
C ILE A 112 -3.57 2.82 -0.66
N PHE A 113 -4.25 3.93 -0.44
CA PHE A 113 -5.66 3.94 -0.07
C PHE A 113 -6.54 3.23 -1.10
N LEU A 114 -6.31 3.50 -2.39
CA LEU A 114 -7.02 2.86 -3.49
C LEU A 114 -6.74 1.35 -3.58
N ILE A 115 -5.51 0.90 -3.32
CA ILE A 115 -5.19 -0.53 -3.23
C ILE A 115 -5.97 -1.17 -2.07
N GLY A 116 -6.02 -0.51 -0.91
CA GLY A 116 -6.77 -0.99 0.25
C GLY A 116 -8.28 -1.13 -0.03
N ILE A 117 -8.88 -0.14 -0.71
CA ILE A 117 -10.28 -0.22 -1.16
C ILE A 117 -10.47 -1.41 -2.12
N PHE A 118 -9.57 -1.57 -3.09
CA PHE A 118 -9.68 -2.65 -4.06
C PHE A 118 -9.65 -4.04 -3.39
N GLU A 119 -8.78 -4.23 -2.40
CA GLU A 119 -8.74 -5.49 -1.62
C GLU A 119 -10.09 -5.80 -0.96
N LEU A 120 -10.70 -4.80 -0.31
CA LEU A 120 -12.01 -4.97 0.33
C LEU A 120 -13.13 -5.27 -0.68
N LEU A 121 -13.14 -4.57 -1.81
CA LEU A 121 -14.13 -4.79 -2.88
C LEU A 121 -14.02 -6.19 -3.49
N ARG A 122 -12.78 -6.71 -3.61
CA ARG A 122 -12.53 -8.05 -4.14
C ARG A 122 -13.08 -9.14 -3.23
N VAL A 123 -12.95 -8.99 -1.92
CA VAL A 123 -13.49 -9.97 -0.95
C VAL A 123 -15.03 -10.00 -1.01
N ARG A 124 -15.67 -8.83 -1.03
CA ARG A 124 -17.14 -8.74 -1.13
C ARG A 124 -17.69 -9.48 -2.35
N ARG A 125 -17.01 -9.36 -3.49
CA ARG A 125 -17.44 -10.04 -4.72
C ARG A 125 -17.26 -11.55 -4.68
N ASN A 126 -16.17 -12.06 -4.10
CA ASN A 126 -15.97 -13.51 -3.98
C ASN A 126 -17.07 -14.14 -3.13
N ASN A 127 -17.53 -13.47 -2.07
CA ASN A 127 -18.64 -13.97 -1.25
C ASN A 127 -19.98 -13.99 -2.00
N ILE A 128 -20.25 -13.03 -2.89
CA ILE A 128 -21.50 -12.97 -3.68
C ILE A 128 -21.60 -14.10 -4.73
N THR A 129 -20.47 -14.68 -5.15
CA THR A 129 -20.46 -15.79 -6.12
C THR A 129 -20.63 -17.19 -5.51
N PHE A 130 -20.79 -17.29 -4.19
CA PHE A 130 -20.99 -18.56 -3.46
C PHE A 130 -22.37 -18.69 -2.79
N ASP A 131 -23.28 -17.75 -3.04
CA ASP A 131 -24.72 -17.85 -2.75
C ASP A 131 -25.49 -17.97 -4.08
#